data_AF-A0AAV4VGA3-F1
#
_entry.id   AF-A0AAV4VGA3-F1
#
_cell.length_a   1.000
_cell.length_b   1.000
_cell.length_c   1.000
_cell.angle_alpha   90.00
_cell.angle_beta   90.00
_cell.angle_gamma   90.00
#
_symmetry.space_group_name_H-M   'P 1'
#
loop_
_entity.id
_entity.type
_entity.pdbx_description
1 polymer ?
#
loop_
_entity_poly.entity_id
_entity_poly.type
_entity_poly.pdbx_seq_one_letter_code
_entity_poly.pdbx_strand_id
1 'polypeptide(L)'
;MAASKSTVRLVLLSAFYLLFLVIGASIFSAIEAPLEIRSIRELRSQRAAFLRDHPCVSDEGLENFIVKIIAANNRGVSAVGNVSSELNWSFGQSIFF
;
A
#
# COMPACT_ATOMS: atom_id res chain seq x y z
N MET A 1 4.42 -39.66 26.34
CA MET A 1 4.39 -39.83 24.87
C MET A 1 5.55 -39.04 24.30
N ALA A 2 6.64 -39.70 23.90
CA ALA A 2 7.83 -39.01 23.38
C ALA A 2 7.53 -38.46 21.98
N ALA A 3 7.83 -37.19 21.73
CA ALA A 3 7.64 -36.59 20.42
C ALA A 3 8.48 -37.33 19.37
N SER A 4 7.87 -37.68 18.24
CA SER A 4 8.60 -38.30 17.11
C SER A 4 9.70 -37.36 16.64
N LYS A 5 10.82 -37.91 16.18
CA LYS A 5 11.95 -37.15 15.59
C LYS A 5 11.49 -36.19 14.49
N SER A 6 10.44 -36.56 13.76
CA SER A 6 9.82 -35.70 12.73
C SER A 6 9.12 -34.48 13.34
N THR A 7 8.34 -34.69 14.41
CA THR A 7 7.65 -33.61 15.14
C THR A 7 8.64 -32.61 15.72
N VAL A 8 9.75 -33.09 16.29
CA VAL A 8 10.81 -32.22 16.83
C VAL A 8 11.43 -31.36 15.72
N ARG A 9 11.73 -31.95 14.56
CA ARG A 9 12.26 -31.21 13.40
C ARG A 9 11.29 -30.15 12.88
N LEU A 10 10.00 -30.46 12.79
CA LEU A 10 8.98 -29.50 12.39
C LEU A 10 8.89 -28.32 13.35
N VAL A 11 8.85 -28.58 14.66
CA VAL A 11 8.80 -27.52 15.67
C VAL A 11 10.03 -26.62 15.59
N LEU A 12 11.22 -27.19 15.42
CA LEU A 12 12.45 -26.42 15.26
C LEU A 12 12.43 -25.56 13.99
N LEU A 13 11.98 -26.12 12.86
CA LEU A 13 11.85 -25.38 11.60
C LEU A 13 10.85 -24.23 11.74
N SER A 14 9.68 -24.48 12.33
CA SER A 14 8.66 -23.45 12.57
C SER A 14 9.19 -22.35 13.48
N ALA A 15 9.89 -22.69 14.57
CA ALA A 15 10.48 -21.71 15.48
C ALA A 15 11.54 -20.85 14.76
N PHE A 16 12.42 -21.46 13.96
CA PHE A 16 13.41 -20.74 13.16
C PHE A 16 12.74 -19.82 12.13
N TYR A 17 11.69 -20.30 11.46
CA TYR A 17 10.95 -19.50 10.48
C TYR A 17 10.24 -18.30 11.12
N LEU A 18 9.63 -18.48 12.30
CA LEU A 18 9.05 -17.38 13.06
C LEU A 18 10.11 -16.34 13.45
N LEU A 19 11.27 -16.79 13.92
CA LEU A 19 12.39 -15.90 14.23
C LEU A 19 12.83 -15.11 12.99
N PHE A 20 12.94 -15.79 11.84
CA PHE A 20 13.27 -15.15 10.56
C PHE A 20 12.25 -14.07 10.18
N LEU A 21 10.95 -14.35 10.32
CA LEU A 21 9.89 -13.36 10.06
C LEU A 21 9.95 -12.16 11.00
N VAL A 22 10.21 -12.38 12.30
CA VAL A 22 10.32 -11.28 13.29
C VAL A 22 11.53 -10.40 12.98
N ILE A 23 12.66 -10.99 12.61
CA ILE A 23 13.86 -10.24 12.20
C ILE A 23 13.55 -9.42 10.94
N GLY A 24 12.96 -10.06 9.92
CA GLY A 24 12.56 -9.38 8.67
C GLY A 24 11.61 -8.21 8.93
N ALA A 25 10.55 -8.43 9.72
CA ALA A 25 9.59 -7.40 10.09
C ALA A 25 10.24 -6.23 10.85
N SER A 26 11.17 -6.53 11.75
CA SER A 26 11.91 -5.50 12.50
C SER A 26 12.79 -4.65 11.58
N ILE A 27 13.50 -5.29 10.62
CA ILE A 27 14.34 -4.59 9.65
C ILE A 27 13.47 -3.71 8.73
N PHE A 28 12.40 -4.25 8.16
CA PHE A 28 11.48 -3.48 7.32
C PHE A 28 10.85 -2.32 8.08
N SER A 29 10.39 -2.55 9.31
CA SER A 29 9.82 -1.49 10.14
C SER A 29 10.84 -0.38 10.42
N ALA A 30 12.08 -0.73 10.74
CA ALA A 30 13.13 0.26 11.01
C ALA A 30 13.46 1.13 9.78
N ILE A 31 13.38 0.56 8.58
CA ILE A 31 13.71 1.25 7.32
C ILE A 31 12.50 2.04 6.78
N GLU A 32 11.33 1.42 6.71
CA GLU A 32 10.17 1.97 6.01
C GLU A 32 9.35 2.94 6.88
N ALA A 33 9.21 2.70 8.18
CA ALA A 33 8.43 3.56 9.07
C ALA A 33 8.84 5.05 9.04
N PRO A 34 10.14 5.43 9.08
CA PRO A 34 10.51 6.85 9.01
C PRO A 34 10.20 7.48 7.65
N LEU A 35 10.24 6.71 6.55
CA LEU A 35 9.87 7.16 5.22
C LEU A 35 8.37 7.36 5.12
N GLU A 36 7.58 6.41 5.62
CA GLU A 36 6.12 6.50 5.69
C GLU A 36 5.68 7.76 6.46
N ILE A 37 6.26 8.02 7.63
CA ILE A 37 5.95 9.20 8.44
C ILE A 37 6.23 10.50 7.68
N ARG A 38 7.33 10.56 6.90
CA ARG A 38 7.67 11.72 6.07
C ARG A 38 6.63 11.92 4.97
N SER A 39 6.28 10.86 4.25
CA SER A 39 5.25 10.90 3.20
C SER A 39 3.89 11.33 3.74
N ILE A 40 3.47 10.81 4.91
CA ILE A 40 2.23 11.23 5.57
C ILE A 40 2.26 12.73 5.91
N ARG A 41 3.38 13.22 6.45
CA ARG A 41 3.52 14.64 6.80
C ARG A 41 3.49 15.52 5.56
N GLU A 42 4.18 15.13 4.50
CA GLU A 42 4.21 15.85 3.23
C GLU A 42 2.80 15.90 2.62
N LEU A 43 2.11 14.76 2.51
CA LEU A 43 0.73 14.70 2.01
C LEU A 43 -0.21 15.60 2.81
N ARG A 44 -0.14 15.57 4.15
CA ARG A 44 -0.96 16.46 5.00
C ARG A 44 -0.64 17.94 4.75
N SER A 45 0.64 18.27 4.59
CA SER A 45 1.06 19.64 4.31
C SER A 45 0.56 20.13 2.95
N GLN A 46 0.61 19.28 1.92
CA GLN A 46 0.12 19.59 0.58
C GLN A 46 -1.41 19.73 0.56
N ARG A 47 -2.15 18.85 1.26
CA ARG A 47 -3.61 18.96 1.43
C ARG A 47 -3.99 20.28 2.10
N ALA A 48 -3.31 20.63 3.20
CA ALA A 48 -3.58 21.87 3.92
C ALA A 48 -3.25 23.11 3.06
N ALA A 49 -2.16 23.08 2.31
CA ALA A 49 -1.81 24.14 1.37
C ALA A 49 -2.88 24.27 0.26
N PHE A 50 -3.32 23.17 -0.33
CA PHE A 50 -4.35 23.17 -1.37
C PHE A 50 -5.66 23.82 -0.89
N LEU A 51 -6.16 23.43 0.28
CA LEU A 51 -7.40 24.00 0.86
C LEU A 51 -7.26 25.48 1.20
N ARG A 52 -6.08 25.91 1.67
CA ARG A 52 -5.82 27.34 1.92
C ARG A 52 -5.82 28.14 0.62
N ASP A 53 -5.20 27.59 -0.43
CA ASP A 53 -5.07 28.27 -1.72
C ASP A 53 -6.40 28.23 -2.51
N HIS A 54 -7.32 27.31 -2.17
CA HIS A 54 -8.61 27.09 -2.83
C HIS A 54 -9.77 27.11 -1.82
N PRO A 55 -10.12 28.27 -1.23
CA PRO A 55 -11.12 28.36 -0.17
C PRO A 55 -12.56 28.01 -0.61
N CYS A 56 -12.80 27.91 -1.92
CA CYS A 56 -14.07 27.46 -2.49
C CYS A 56 -14.28 25.94 -2.39
N VAL A 57 -13.25 25.17 -2.06
CA VAL A 57 -13.32 23.72 -1.91
C VAL A 57 -13.47 23.38 -0.43
N SER A 58 -14.52 22.63 -0.09
CA SER A 58 -14.70 22.13 1.28
C SER A 58 -13.77 20.95 1.56
N ASP A 59 -13.35 20.80 2.82
CA ASP A 59 -12.51 19.69 3.28
C ASP A 59 -13.16 18.33 2.97
N GLU A 60 -14.46 18.20 3.25
CA GLU A 60 -15.26 17.00 2.94
C GLU A 60 -15.39 16.76 1.43
N GLY A 61 -15.54 17.82 0.63
CA GLY A 61 -15.63 17.72 -0.82
C GLY A 61 -14.34 17.18 -1.43
N LEU A 62 -13.19 17.67 -0.95
CA LEU A 62 -11.87 17.18 -1.36
C LEU A 62 -11.66 15.72 -0.94
N GLU A 63 -12.01 15.36 0.29
CA GLU A 63 -11.87 13.98 0.79
C GLU A 63 -12.71 12.99 -0.04
N ASN A 64 -13.98 13.32 -0.27
CA ASN A 64 -14.87 12.52 -1.10
C ASN A 64 -14.37 12.35 -2.53
N PHE A 65 -13.73 13.37 -3.10
CA PHE A 65 -13.11 13.30 -4.42
C PHE A 65 -11.90 12.36 -4.42
N ILE A 66 -11.01 12.46 -3.44
CA ILE A 66 -9.83 11.58 -3.27
C ILE A 66 -10.25 10.12 -3.15
N VAL A 67 -11.27 9.82 -2.31
CA VAL A 67 -11.79 8.45 -2.15
C VAL A 67 -12.28 7.87 -3.48
N LYS A 68 -12.97 8.68 -4.30
CA LYS A 68 -13.41 8.25 -5.64
C LYS A 68 -12.24 7.99 -6.58
N ILE A 69 -11.21 8.84 -6.57
CA ILE A 69 -9.98 8.62 -7.35
C ILE A 69 -9.30 7.30 -6.93
N ILE A 70 -9.14 7.05 -5.63
CA ILE A 70 -8.52 5.81 -5.14
C ILE A 70 -9.34 4.59 -5.57
N ALA A 71 -10.68 4.66 -5.45
CA ALA A 71 -11.56 3.58 -5.87
C ALA A 71 -11.48 3.29 -7.39
N ALA A 72 -11.31 4.32 -8.21
CA ALA A 72 -11.10 4.17 -9.65
C ALA A 72 -9.70 3.61 -9.97
N ASN A 73 -8.67 4.11 -9.28
CA ASN A 73 -7.28 3.68 -9.44
C ASN A 73 -7.09 2.20 -9.06
N ASN A 74 -7.77 1.72 -8.01
CA ASN A 74 -7.77 0.30 -7.64
C ASN A 74 -8.42 -0.60 -8.72
N ARG A 75 -9.15 -0.03 -9.68
CA ARG A 75 -9.67 -0.72 -10.88
C ARG A 75 -8.79 -0.48 -12.11
N GLY A 76 -7.60 0.07 -11.92
CA GLY A 76 -6.63 0.42 -12.95
C GLY A 76 -6.94 1.72 -13.70
N VAL A 77 -7.95 2.50 -13.30
CA VAL A 77 -8.31 3.75 -13.99
C VAL A 77 -7.52 4.92 -13.39
N SER A 78 -6.62 5.50 -14.20
CA SER A 78 -5.82 6.67 -13.80
C SER A 78 -6.66 7.95 -13.84
N ALA A 79 -6.51 8.79 -12.80
CA ALA A 79 -7.10 10.13 -12.74
C ALA A 79 -6.19 11.23 -13.35
N VAL A 80 -5.00 10.88 -13.82
CA VAL A 80 -4.02 11.82 -14.40
C VAL A 80 -4.42 12.14 -15.85
N GLY A 81 -4.59 13.41 -16.17
CA GLY A 81 -5.18 13.83 -17.46
C GLY A 81 -4.33 13.61 -18.72
N ASN A 82 -3.00 13.43 -18.60
CA ASN A 82 -2.10 13.22 -19.74
C ASN A 82 -1.61 11.76 -19.84
N VAL A 83 -2.52 10.80 -19.62
CA VAL A 83 -2.30 9.41 -20.00
C VAL A 83 -3.29 9.06 -21.10
N SER A 84 -2.81 8.64 -22.27
CA SER A 84 -3.64 7.93 -23.22
C SER A 84 -4.14 6.67 -22.52
N SER A 85 -5.40 6.65 -22.08
CA SER A 85 -6.01 5.49 -21.42
C SER A 85 -6.03 4.30 -22.38
N GLU A 86 -4.96 3.54 -22.39
CA GLU A 86 -4.96 2.19 -22.94
C GLU A 86 -5.92 1.34 -22.07
N LEU A 87 -6.78 0.56 -22.71
CA LEU A 87 -7.72 -0.29 -21.98
C LEU A 87 -6.94 -1.37 -21.24
N ASN A 88 -6.99 -1.36 -19.91
CA ASN A 88 -6.40 -2.41 -19.05
C ASN A 88 -6.93 -3.82 -19.41
N TRP A 89 -8.12 -3.91 -20.00
CA TRP A 89 -8.77 -5.15 -20.42
C TRP A 89 -8.80 -5.31 -21.94
N SER A 90 -7.79 -4.80 -22.66
CA SER A 90 -7.61 -5.19 -24.06
C SER A 90 -7.39 -6.71 -24.15
N PHE A 91 -7.66 -7.29 -25.31
CA PHE A 91 -7.51 -8.74 -25.52
C PHE A 91 -6.11 -9.25 -25.14
N GLY A 92 -5.05 -8.50 -25.49
CA GLY A 92 -3.66 -8.86 -25.14
C GLY A 92 -3.37 -8.77 -23.64
N GLN A 93 -3.86 -7.74 -22.96
CA GLN A 93 -3.70 -7.60 -21.50
C GLN A 93 -4.50 -8.67 -20.75
N SER A 94 -5.67 -9.05 -21.26
CA SER A 94 -6.52 -10.10 -20.69
C SER A 94 -5.94 -11.51 -20.85
N ILE A 95 -5.01 -11.72 -21.80
CA ILE A 95 -4.28 -13.00 -21.94
C ILE A 95 -3.14 -13.13 -20.93
N PHE A 96 -2.55 -12.00 -20.50
CA PHE A 96 -1.41 -11.99 -19.56
C PHE A 96 -1.83 -12.13 -18.10
N PHE A 97 -3.00 -11.60 -17.73
CA PHE A 97 -3.58 -11.68 -16.38
C PHE A 97 -4.16 -13.07 -16.08
#